data_AF-S4RF14-F1
#
_entry.id   AF-S4RF14-F1
#
_cell.length_a   1.000
_cell.length_b   1.000
_cell.length_c   1.000
_cell.angle_alpha   90.00
_cell.angle_beta   90.00
_cell.angle_gamma   90.00
#
_symmetry.space_group_name_H-M   'P 1'
#
loop_
_entity.id
_entity.type
_entity.pdbx_description
1 polymer ?
#
loop_
_entity_poly.entity_id
_entity_poly.type
_entity_poly.pdbx_seq_one_letter_code
_entity_poly.pdbx_strand_id
1 'polypeptide(L)'
;QQPPTASRRRHRRRPSKKKQRRWRPYLTLSWEEKKAMEERESERAARMRAEMAAKGLAVAPYNTTQFLMDEHDREEPDLEPAGSDGGGGDNDGDEDSDEGDDGGEGDDELPSRLQGGRDGFLQRDFSETYERYHVESLSAMSKGELVREYLELEKCLSRLEEENLRLRECLGERGCWRGPAVALEAEVERLQRENGRLAHQNELLQQQQPPPEANVME
;
A
#
# COMPACT_ATOMS: atom_id res chain seq x y z
N GLN A 1 15.86 73.55 9.93
CA GLN A 1 16.66 72.37 9.57
C GLN A 1 16.10 71.20 10.37
N GLN A 2 15.54 70.17 9.71
CA GLN A 2 15.16 68.90 10.36
C GLN A 2 16.08 67.80 9.81
N PRO A 3 16.53 66.81 10.62
CA PRO A 3 17.36 65.72 10.12
C PRO A 3 16.50 64.62 9.45
N PRO A 4 17.10 63.82 8.55
CA PRO A 4 16.36 62.89 7.70
C PRO A 4 15.90 61.66 8.48
N THR A 5 14.67 61.21 8.20
CA THR A 5 14.12 59.98 8.75
C THR A 5 14.83 58.76 8.16
N ALA A 6 15.36 57.91 9.04
CA ALA A 6 16.00 56.65 8.64
C ALA A 6 14.97 55.73 7.98
N SER A 7 15.19 55.43 6.69
CA SER A 7 14.35 54.48 5.96
C SER A 7 14.54 53.07 6.55
N ARG A 8 13.44 52.46 7.02
CA ARG A 8 13.42 51.05 7.44
C ARG A 8 13.90 50.19 6.27
N ARG A 9 15.03 49.52 6.43
CA ARG A 9 15.55 48.55 5.46
C ARG A 9 14.48 47.48 5.23
N ARG A 10 13.78 47.58 4.10
CA ARG A 10 12.84 46.54 3.65
C ARG A 10 13.63 45.25 3.47
N HIS A 11 13.16 44.17 4.10
CA HIS A 11 13.64 42.82 3.84
C HIS A 11 13.52 42.53 2.34
N ARG A 12 14.63 42.63 1.62
CA ARG A 12 14.68 42.29 0.20
C ARG A 12 14.59 40.77 0.14
N ARG A 13 13.40 40.25 -0.19
CA ARG A 13 13.19 38.81 -0.46
C ARG A 13 14.23 38.39 -1.48
N ARG A 14 15.16 37.53 -1.07
CA ARG A 14 16.13 36.93 -1.99
C ARG A 14 15.33 36.21 -3.08
N PRO A 15 15.65 36.38 -4.38
CA PRO A 15 15.00 35.62 -5.43
C PRO A 15 15.25 34.14 -5.14
N SER A 16 14.16 33.36 -5.05
CA SER A 16 14.22 31.92 -4.78
C SER A 16 15.05 31.25 -5.87
N LYS A 17 16.26 30.79 -5.55
CA LYS A 17 17.11 29.98 -6.44
C LYS A 17 16.52 28.58 -6.74
N LYS A 18 15.24 28.34 -6.44
CA LYS A 18 14.61 27.00 -6.50
C LYS A 18 13.54 26.83 -7.58
N LYS A 19 13.49 27.69 -8.61
CA LYS A 19 12.61 27.44 -9.78
C LYS A 19 13.13 26.35 -10.75
N GLN A 20 14.25 25.69 -10.46
CA GLN A 20 14.95 24.81 -11.42
C GLN A 20 14.91 23.31 -11.11
N ARG A 21 14.38 22.86 -9.96
CA ARG A 21 14.11 21.42 -9.80
C ARG A 21 12.71 21.16 -10.31
N ARG A 22 12.60 20.96 -11.63
CA ARG A 22 11.46 20.27 -12.22
C ARG A 22 11.32 18.96 -11.45
N TRP A 23 10.18 18.77 -10.81
CA TRP A 23 9.84 17.50 -10.20
C TRP A 23 9.92 16.44 -11.29
N ARG A 24 10.79 15.45 -11.10
CA ARG A 24 10.94 14.30 -12.00
C ARG A 24 10.29 13.10 -11.31
N PRO A 25 9.30 12.44 -11.93
CA PRO A 25 8.68 11.26 -11.36
C PRO A 25 9.71 10.15 -11.13
N TYR A 26 9.61 9.44 -10.01
CA TYR A 26 10.52 8.34 -9.66
C TYR A 26 10.71 7.32 -10.79
N LEU A 27 9.65 6.97 -11.53
CA LEU A 27 9.73 5.99 -12.64
C LEU A 27 10.63 6.44 -13.81
N THR A 28 10.88 7.75 -13.96
CA THR A 28 11.70 8.30 -15.06
C THR A 28 13.18 8.42 -14.72
N LEU A 29 13.56 8.17 -13.46
CA LEU A 29 14.94 8.26 -13.00
C LEU A 29 15.63 6.90 -13.10
N SER A 30 16.89 6.91 -13.51
CA SER A 30 17.75 5.73 -13.41
C SER A 30 17.94 5.32 -11.94
N TRP A 31 18.32 4.07 -11.72
CA TRP A 31 18.57 3.54 -10.37
C TRP A 31 19.66 4.34 -9.62
N GLU A 32 20.73 4.71 -10.32
CA GLU A 32 21.81 5.54 -9.77
C GLU A 32 21.31 6.93 -9.37
N GLU A 33 20.47 7.56 -10.19
CA GLU A 33 19.89 8.88 -9.88
C GLU A 33 18.90 8.81 -8.71
N LYS A 34 18.13 7.72 -8.58
CA LYS A 34 17.24 7.46 -7.43
C LYS A 34 18.05 7.36 -6.14
N LYS A 35 19.07 6.49 -6.14
CA LYS A 35 19.96 6.26 -5.00
C LYS A 35 20.65 7.55 -4.55
N ALA A 36 21.19 8.32 -5.50
CA ALA A 36 21.82 9.60 -5.20
C ALA A 36 20.84 10.66 -4.66
N MET A 37 19.58 10.67 -5.11
CA MET A 37 18.57 11.57 -4.56
C MET A 37 18.19 11.22 -3.12
N GLU A 38 18.04 9.93 -2.84
CA GLU A 38 17.71 9.40 -1.53
C GLU A 38 18.85 9.64 -0.52
N GLU A 39 20.10 9.34 -0.91
CA GLU A 39 21.29 9.64 -0.09
C GLU A 39 21.38 11.14 0.24
N ARG A 40 21.13 12.00 -0.76
CA ARG A 40 21.13 13.44 -0.53
C ARG A 40 19.97 13.89 0.36
N GLU A 41 18.85 13.19 0.37
CA GLU A 41 17.73 13.47 1.27
C GLU A 41 18.00 12.98 2.69
N SER A 42 18.61 11.81 2.83
CA SER A 42 19.02 11.24 4.12
C SER A 42 20.07 12.12 4.80
N GLU A 43 21.04 12.65 4.07
CA GLU A 43 22.02 13.62 4.58
C GLU A 43 21.34 14.91 5.06
N ARG A 44 20.36 15.42 4.29
CA ARG A 44 19.61 16.62 4.70
C ARG A 44 18.80 16.36 5.97
N ALA A 45 18.15 15.21 6.07
CA ALA A 45 17.41 14.81 7.25
C ALA A 45 18.36 14.64 8.46
N ALA A 46 19.54 14.06 8.27
CA ALA A 46 20.56 13.92 9.32
C ALA A 46 21.06 15.29 9.83
N ARG A 47 21.31 16.24 8.92
CA ARG A 47 21.69 17.62 9.29
C ARG A 47 20.59 18.33 10.07
N MET A 48 19.33 18.21 9.63
CA MET A 48 18.18 18.75 10.35
C MET A 48 18.04 18.12 11.75
N ARG A 49 18.24 16.80 11.86
CA ARG A 49 18.26 16.07 13.15
C ARG A 49 19.32 16.63 14.08
N ALA A 50 20.54 16.79 13.61
CA ALA A 50 21.66 17.32 14.39
C ALA A 50 21.38 18.76 14.87
N GLU A 51 20.80 19.61 14.03
CA GLU A 51 20.44 20.98 14.40
C GLU A 51 19.33 21.03 15.47
N MET A 52 18.29 20.21 15.32
CA MET A 52 17.18 20.14 16.27
C MET A 52 17.64 19.55 17.61
N ALA A 53 18.51 18.53 17.58
CA ALA A 53 19.15 17.97 18.77
C ALA A 53 20.04 19.01 19.48
N ALA A 54 20.82 19.80 18.74
CA ALA A 54 21.63 20.89 19.30
C ALA A 54 20.78 22.00 19.94
N LYS A 55 19.54 22.19 19.45
CA LYS A 55 18.54 23.09 20.05
C LYS A 55 17.77 22.47 21.22
N GLY A 56 18.07 21.21 21.59
CA GLY A 56 17.39 20.50 22.68
C GLY A 56 15.97 20.05 22.35
N LEU A 57 15.57 20.06 21.08
CA LEU A 57 14.26 19.59 20.64
C LEU A 57 14.32 18.07 20.40
N ALA A 58 13.43 17.33 21.05
CA ALA A 58 13.29 15.90 20.81
C ALA A 58 12.84 15.66 19.36
N VAL A 59 13.66 14.94 18.59
CA VAL A 59 13.34 14.56 17.21
C VAL A 59 12.81 13.13 17.23
N ALA A 60 11.57 12.96 16.77
CA ALA A 60 10.98 11.63 16.60
C ALA A 60 11.81 10.80 15.60
N PRO A 61 11.85 9.46 15.75
CA PRO A 61 12.44 8.59 14.75
C PRO A 61 11.78 8.81 13.39
N TYR A 62 12.58 8.90 12.33
CA TYR A 62 12.01 8.93 10.99
C TYR A 62 11.57 7.51 10.61
N ASN A 63 10.32 7.38 10.18
CA ASN A 63 9.88 6.25 9.37
C ASN A 63 10.70 6.29 8.07
N THR A 64 11.67 5.39 7.95
CA THR A 64 12.33 5.06 6.68
C THR A 64 12.00 3.60 6.37
N THR A 65 11.93 3.26 5.08
CA THR A 65 11.78 1.89 4.60
C THR A 65 13.11 1.12 4.62
N GLN A 66 14.12 1.61 5.35
CA GLN A 66 15.48 1.04 5.35
C GLN A 66 15.48 -0.43 5.81
N PHE A 67 14.65 -0.78 6.79
CA PHE A 67 14.57 -2.17 7.27
C PHE A 67 14.06 -3.14 6.18
N LEU A 68 13.14 -2.66 5.33
CA LEU A 68 12.64 -3.45 4.19
C LEU A 68 13.77 -3.64 3.18
N MET A 69 14.47 -2.56 2.81
CA MET A 69 15.52 -2.63 1.78
C MET A 69 16.75 -3.44 2.23
N ASP A 70 17.20 -3.29 3.48
CA ASP A 70 18.37 -3.99 4.01
C ASP A 70 18.18 -5.51 4.10
N GLU A 71 16.93 -5.99 4.18
CA GLU A 71 16.60 -7.42 4.19
C GLU A 71 16.59 -8.03 2.78
N HIS A 72 16.38 -7.21 1.73
CA HIS A 72 16.29 -7.65 0.33
C HIS A 72 17.64 -7.68 -0.42
N ASP A 73 18.70 -7.09 0.11
CA ASP A 73 20.06 -7.15 -0.48
C ASP A 73 20.80 -8.48 -0.17
N ARG A 74 20.16 -9.40 0.58
CA ARG A 74 20.67 -10.77 0.74
C ARG A 74 20.38 -11.56 -0.52
N GLU A 75 21.25 -11.36 -1.50
CA GLU A 75 21.59 -12.28 -2.59
C GLU A 75 20.64 -13.48 -2.67
N GLU A 76 19.56 -13.34 -3.46
CA GLU A 76 18.83 -14.51 -3.93
C GLU A 76 19.88 -15.44 -4.58
N PRO A 77 19.97 -16.71 -4.20
CA PRO A 77 20.92 -17.62 -4.84
C PRO A 77 20.61 -17.61 -6.34
N ASP A 78 21.63 -17.37 -7.17
CA ASP A 78 21.55 -17.55 -8.62
C ASP A 78 21.02 -18.97 -8.88
N LEU A 79 19.71 -19.06 -9.15
CA LEU A 79 19.13 -20.23 -9.76
C LEU A 79 19.55 -20.15 -11.23
N GLU A 80 20.79 -20.54 -11.50
CA GLU A 80 21.16 -20.94 -12.83
C GLU A 80 20.10 -21.94 -13.31
N PRO A 81 19.45 -21.73 -14.47
CA PRO A 81 18.52 -22.70 -14.99
C PRO A 81 19.30 -23.98 -15.25
N ALA A 82 19.23 -24.92 -14.30
CA ALA A 82 19.88 -26.20 -14.38
C ALA A 82 19.39 -26.91 -15.65
N GLY A 83 20.27 -27.04 -16.63
CA GLY A 83 20.23 -28.05 -17.67
C GLY A 83 18.99 -28.04 -18.57
N SER A 84 18.93 -27.11 -19.52
CA SER A 84 18.28 -27.42 -20.79
C SER A 84 19.27 -28.24 -21.64
N ASP A 85 19.30 -29.55 -21.39
CA ASP A 85 19.98 -30.52 -22.25
C ASP A 85 18.93 -31.44 -22.91
N GLY A 86 18.77 -31.26 -24.23
CA GLY A 86 18.38 -32.33 -25.16
C GLY A 86 16.91 -32.73 -25.28
N GLY A 87 16.19 -32.11 -26.22
CA GLY A 87 14.96 -32.68 -26.80
C GLY A 87 14.35 -31.78 -27.87
N GLY A 88 14.75 -31.97 -29.14
CA GLY A 88 14.45 -31.08 -30.26
C GLY A 88 12.98 -31.00 -30.69
N GLY A 89 12.66 -29.92 -31.41
CA GLY A 89 11.36 -29.69 -32.04
C GLY A 89 11.25 -28.28 -32.63
N ASP A 90 11.82 -28.14 -33.83
CA ASP A 90 11.42 -27.28 -34.94
C ASP A 90 11.16 -25.77 -34.74
N ASN A 91 12.01 -25.04 -35.45
CA ASN A 91 11.92 -23.64 -35.85
C ASN A 91 10.74 -23.43 -36.82
N ASP A 92 9.76 -22.62 -36.44
CA ASP A 92 8.94 -21.86 -37.40
C ASP A 92 8.66 -20.49 -36.78
N GLY A 93 9.19 -19.46 -37.44
CA GLY A 93 8.99 -18.07 -37.06
C GLY A 93 7.62 -17.57 -37.46
N ASP A 94 7.12 -16.61 -36.71
CA ASP A 94 6.40 -15.48 -37.29
C ASP A 94 6.50 -14.29 -36.33
N GLU A 95 7.20 -13.26 -36.80
CA GLU A 95 7.14 -11.92 -36.26
C GLU A 95 5.85 -11.31 -36.82
N ASP A 96 4.84 -11.07 -35.99
CA ASP A 96 3.83 -10.09 -36.36
C ASP A 96 3.59 -9.13 -35.20
N SER A 97 4.05 -7.91 -35.43
CA SER A 97 3.77 -6.73 -34.62
C SER A 97 2.42 -6.19 -35.08
N ASP A 98 1.36 -6.38 -34.29
CA ASP A 98 0.09 -5.69 -34.53
C ASP A 98 -0.14 -4.66 -33.42
N GLU A 99 0.02 -3.39 -33.81
CA GLU A 99 -0.46 -2.23 -33.08
C GLU A 99 -1.97 -2.13 -33.28
N GLY A 100 -2.75 -2.51 -32.26
CA GLY A 100 -4.20 -2.37 -32.23
C GLY A 100 -4.66 -1.47 -31.09
N ASP A 101 -4.78 -0.17 -31.37
CA ASP A 101 -5.59 0.80 -30.65
C ASP A 101 -7.08 0.42 -30.76
N ASP A 102 -7.74 0.11 -29.64
CA ASP A 102 -9.19 0.25 -29.53
C ASP A 102 -9.56 0.70 -28.12
N GLY A 103 -9.92 1.98 -28.02
CA GLY A 103 -10.59 2.54 -26.86
C GLY A 103 -12.08 2.17 -26.90
N GLY A 104 -12.54 1.45 -25.88
CA GLY A 104 -13.95 1.15 -25.66
C GLY A 104 -14.30 1.27 -24.18
N GLU A 105 -15.08 2.29 -23.85
CA GLU A 105 -15.59 2.63 -22.52
C GLU A 105 -16.54 1.56 -21.93
N GLY A 106 -16.32 1.23 -20.66
CA GLY A 106 -17.38 1.06 -19.66
C GLY A 106 -18.32 -0.15 -19.76
N ASP A 107 -17.95 -1.25 -19.11
CA ASP A 107 -18.87 -2.06 -18.29
C ASP A 107 -18.06 -2.86 -17.24
N ASP A 108 -18.32 -2.55 -15.97
CA ASP A 108 -17.69 -3.16 -14.79
C ASP A 108 -18.36 -4.50 -14.43
N GLU A 109 -18.13 -5.55 -15.21
CA GLU A 109 -18.21 -6.93 -14.72
C GLU A 109 -16.91 -7.67 -15.04
N LEU A 110 -15.93 -7.49 -14.15
CA LEU A 110 -14.70 -8.26 -14.12
C LEU A 110 -15.02 -9.76 -14.19
N PRO A 111 -14.61 -10.50 -15.24
CA PRO A 111 -14.79 -11.94 -15.25
C PRO A 111 -13.89 -12.53 -14.17
N SER A 112 -14.50 -12.95 -13.06
CA SER A 112 -13.89 -13.74 -11.96
C SER A 112 -13.22 -15.05 -12.43
N ARG A 113 -13.21 -15.33 -13.73
CA ARG A 113 -12.59 -16.48 -14.36
C ARG A 113 -11.10 -16.30 -14.68
N LEU A 114 -10.56 -15.08 -14.62
CA LEU A 114 -9.13 -14.84 -14.90
C LEU A 114 -8.20 -15.07 -13.69
N GLN A 115 -8.73 -15.31 -12.48
CA GLN A 115 -7.90 -15.66 -11.31
C GLN A 115 -7.52 -17.15 -11.24
N GLY A 116 -8.12 -18.02 -12.09
CA GLY A 116 -7.92 -19.47 -12.03
C GLY A 116 -7.33 -20.12 -13.29
N GLY A 117 -6.99 -19.35 -14.33
CA GLY A 117 -6.66 -19.92 -15.65
C GLY A 117 -5.27 -20.52 -15.78
N ARG A 118 -4.29 -20.04 -15.01
CA ARG A 118 -2.89 -20.49 -15.07
C ARG A 118 -2.28 -20.66 -13.67
N ASP A 119 -2.56 -19.70 -12.78
CA ASP A 119 -2.13 -19.74 -11.38
C ASP A 119 -2.89 -20.79 -10.56
N GLY A 120 -4.20 -20.93 -10.77
CA GLY A 120 -5.00 -21.98 -10.11
C GLY A 120 -4.63 -23.41 -10.53
N PHE A 121 -4.13 -23.62 -11.76
CA PHE A 121 -3.61 -24.91 -12.20
C PHE A 121 -2.27 -25.22 -11.53
N LEU A 122 -1.33 -24.27 -11.53
CA LEU A 122 -0.05 -24.41 -10.81
C LEU A 122 -0.25 -24.60 -9.31
N GLN A 123 -1.10 -23.79 -8.67
CA GLN A 123 -1.42 -23.90 -7.24
C GLN A 123 -2.07 -25.25 -6.92
N ARG A 124 -2.92 -25.77 -7.80
CA ARG A 124 -3.50 -27.10 -7.65
C ARG A 124 -2.43 -28.19 -7.75
N ASP A 125 -1.53 -28.10 -8.71
CA ASP A 125 -0.45 -29.08 -8.89
C ASP A 125 0.54 -29.04 -7.71
N PHE A 126 0.84 -27.86 -7.15
CA PHE A 126 1.62 -27.72 -5.91
C PHE A 126 0.89 -28.31 -4.70
N SER A 127 -0.41 -28.05 -4.58
CA SER A 127 -1.21 -28.62 -3.48
C SER A 127 -1.26 -30.13 -3.57
N GLU A 128 -1.47 -30.67 -4.78
CA GLU A 128 -1.52 -32.10 -5.05
C GLU A 128 -0.19 -32.79 -4.79
N THR A 129 0.93 -32.21 -5.24
CA THR A 129 2.27 -32.76 -4.97
C THR A 129 2.62 -32.71 -3.49
N TYR A 130 2.27 -31.63 -2.80
CA TYR A 130 2.45 -31.51 -1.35
C TYR A 130 1.63 -32.56 -0.60
N GLU A 131 0.36 -32.74 -0.93
CA GLU A 131 -0.50 -33.75 -0.30
C GLU A 131 0.03 -35.17 -0.51
N ARG A 132 0.46 -35.50 -1.73
CA ARG A 132 1.08 -36.81 -2.03
C ARG A 132 2.34 -37.03 -1.18
N TYR A 133 3.26 -36.07 -1.18
CA TYR A 133 4.48 -36.15 -0.37
C TYR A 133 4.19 -36.22 1.13
N HIS A 134 3.19 -35.47 1.60
CA HIS A 134 2.80 -35.46 3.01
C HIS A 134 2.25 -36.82 3.44
N VAL A 135 1.39 -37.44 2.62
CA VAL A 135 0.88 -38.80 2.86
C VAL A 135 2.01 -39.82 2.84
N GLU A 136 2.94 -39.73 1.88
CA GLU A 136 4.12 -40.59 1.81
C GLU A 136 4.98 -40.47 3.08
N SER A 137 5.24 -39.23 3.53
CA SER A 137 5.98 -38.95 4.75
C SER A 137 5.32 -39.54 5.98
N LEU A 138 3.99 -39.37 6.13
CA LEU A 138 3.23 -39.98 7.23
C LEU A 138 3.23 -41.50 7.16
N SER A 139 3.18 -42.07 5.94
CA SER A 139 3.20 -43.52 5.73
C SER A 139 4.57 -44.15 6.05
N ALA A 140 5.65 -43.39 5.90
CA ALA A 140 7.01 -43.81 6.21
C ALA A 140 7.30 -43.80 7.71
N MET A 141 6.54 -43.02 8.50
CA MET A 141 6.67 -42.98 9.95
C MET A 141 6.11 -44.26 10.60
N SER A 142 6.76 -44.70 11.68
CA SER A 142 6.22 -45.77 12.52
C SER A 142 4.98 -45.29 13.29
N LYS A 143 4.11 -46.23 13.68
CA LYS A 143 2.94 -45.94 14.52
C LYS A 143 3.32 -45.16 15.79
N GLY A 144 4.48 -45.46 16.38
CA GLY A 144 4.96 -44.77 17.57
C GLY A 144 5.35 -43.31 17.30
N GLU A 145 5.95 -43.02 16.15
CA GLU A 145 6.27 -41.65 15.71
C GLU A 145 4.99 -40.87 15.43
N LEU A 146 4.06 -41.46 14.68
CA LEU A 146 2.79 -40.82 14.35
C LEU A 146 1.98 -40.43 15.60
N VAL A 147 1.96 -41.31 16.61
CA VAL A 147 1.30 -41.01 17.89
C VAL A 147 1.99 -39.88 18.64
N ARG A 148 3.32 -39.79 18.59
CA ARG A 148 4.06 -38.69 19.25
C ARG A 148 3.76 -37.35 18.59
N GLU A 149 3.89 -37.27 17.26
CA GLU A 149 3.57 -36.08 16.47
C GLU A 149 2.11 -35.65 16.70
N TYR A 150 1.17 -36.60 16.67
CA TYR A 150 -0.25 -36.32 16.94
C TYR A 150 -0.47 -35.71 18.33
N LEU A 151 0.16 -36.25 19.38
CA LEU A 151 0.05 -35.72 20.73
C LEU A 151 0.68 -34.31 20.87
N GLU A 152 1.70 -34.00 20.09
CA GLU A 152 2.30 -32.66 20.04
C GLU A 152 1.40 -31.67 19.31
N LEU A 153 0.80 -32.09 18.19
CA LEU A 153 -0.22 -31.35 17.47
C LEU A 153 -1.44 -31.06 18.36
N GLU A 154 -1.96 -32.04 19.10
CA GLU A 154 -3.06 -31.85 20.05
C GLU A 154 -2.74 -30.81 21.12
N LYS A 155 -1.53 -30.82 21.69
CA LYS A 155 -1.08 -29.82 22.66
C LYS A 155 -1.01 -28.43 22.03
N CYS A 156 -0.49 -28.33 20.81
CA CYS A 156 -0.38 -27.06 20.09
C CYS A 156 -1.76 -26.51 19.74
N LEU A 157 -2.66 -27.36 19.24
CA LEU A 157 -4.05 -27.02 18.95
C LEU A 157 -4.78 -26.55 20.21
N SER A 158 -4.68 -27.29 21.31
CA SER A 158 -5.30 -26.90 22.58
C SER A 158 -4.81 -25.53 23.08
N ARG A 159 -3.50 -25.24 22.97
CA ARG A 159 -2.93 -23.93 23.31
C ARG A 159 -3.48 -22.83 22.39
N LEU A 160 -3.49 -23.07 21.08
CA LEU A 160 -4.01 -22.11 20.10
C LEU A 160 -5.51 -21.88 20.27
N GLU A 161 -6.29 -22.90 20.61
CA GLU A 161 -7.72 -22.79 20.91
C GLU A 161 -7.97 -21.97 22.18
N GLU A 162 -7.18 -22.19 23.24
CA GLU A 162 -7.25 -21.37 24.46
C GLU A 162 -6.85 -19.92 24.18
N GLU A 163 -5.80 -19.68 23.39
CA GLU A 163 -5.41 -18.34 22.94
C GLU A 163 -6.49 -17.71 22.06
N ASN A 164 -7.09 -18.46 21.14
CA ASN A 164 -8.15 -17.96 20.27
C ASN A 164 -9.39 -17.61 21.08
N LEU A 165 -9.76 -18.43 22.07
CA LEU A 165 -10.84 -18.15 23.01
C LEU A 165 -10.52 -16.89 23.81
N ARG A 166 -9.32 -16.77 24.39
CA ARG A 166 -8.86 -15.56 25.09
C ARG A 166 -8.88 -14.33 24.20
N LEU A 167 -8.50 -14.45 22.94
CA LEU A 167 -8.54 -13.35 21.98
C LEU A 167 -9.99 -12.99 21.64
N ARG A 168 -10.88 -13.96 21.45
CA ARG A 168 -12.32 -13.75 21.21
C ARG A 168 -13.01 -13.14 22.43
N GLU A 169 -12.65 -13.56 23.64
CA GLU A 169 -13.09 -12.98 24.90
C GLU A 169 -12.51 -11.58 25.08
N CYS A 170 -11.23 -11.36 24.83
CA CYS A 170 -10.62 -10.04 24.86
C CYS A 170 -11.23 -9.10 23.81
N LEU A 171 -11.59 -9.59 22.61
CA LEU A 171 -12.29 -8.83 21.56
C LEU A 171 -13.78 -8.66 21.85
N GLY A 172 -14.38 -9.57 22.63
CA GLY A 172 -15.77 -9.53 23.06
C GLY A 172 -15.99 -8.63 24.28
N GLU A 173 -15.11 -8.70 25.27
CA GLU A 173 -15.08 -7.88 26.49
C GLU A 173 -14.45 -6.52 26.25
N ARG A 174 -13.37 -6.43 25.46
CA ARG A 174 -12.93 -5.17 24.85
C ARG A 174 -13.53 -5.09 23.46
N GLY A 175 -14.77 -4.64 23.41
CA GLY A 175 -15.30 -3.92 22.25
C GLY A 175 -14.49 -2.67 21.88
N CYS A 176 -13.16 -2.67 22.00
CA CYS A 176 -12.27 -1.57 21.64
C CYS A 176 -12.32 -1.28 20.14
N TRP A 177 -12.71 -2.26 19.31
CA TRP A 177 -12.98 -2.05 17.88
C TRP A 177 -14.47 -1.81 17.59
N ARG A 178 -15.37 -2.36 18.43
CA ARG A 178 -16.83 -2.18 18.27
C ARG A 178 -17.33 -0.84 18.84
N GLY A 179 -16.70 -0.30 19.87
CA GLY A 179 -17.06 0.94 20.54
C GLY A 179 -16.85 2.17 19.66
N PRO A 180 -15.66 2.35 19.06
CA PRO A 180 -15.44 3.38 18.05
C PRO A 180 -16.34 3.18 16.83
N ALA A 181 -16.56 1.94 16.36
CA ALA A 181 -17.45 1.65 15.24
C ALA A 181 -18.91 2.06 15.52
N VAL A 182 -19.46 1.68 16.68
CA VAL A 182 -20.84 2.04 17.09
C VAL A 182 -20.99 3.55 17.31
N ALA A 183 -19.97 4.21 17.88
CA ALA A 183 -19.98 5.67 18.03
C ALA A 183 -19.91 6.40 16.68
N LEU A 184 -19.10 5.90 15.75
CA LEU A 184 -19.01 6.41 14.38
C LEU A 184 -20.31 6.19 13.61
N GLU A 185 -20.95 5.03 13.75
CA GLU A 185 -22.25 4.72 13.14
C GLU A 185 -23.35 5.68 13.62
N ALA A 186 -23.41 5.95 14.92
CA ALA A 186 -24.35 6.93 15.48
C ALA A 186 -24.09 8.36 14.97
N GLU A 187 -22.82 8.75 14.81
CA GLU A 187 -22.44 10.05 14.28
C GLU A 187 -22.75 10.19 12.78
N VAL A 188 -22.53 9.12 12.00
CA VAL A 188 -22.93 9.05 10.59
C VAL A 188 -24.44 9.24 10.46
N GLU A 189 -25.23 8.57 11.29
CA GLU A 189 -26.69 8.69 11.25
C GLU A 189 -27.16 10.10 11.67
N ARG A 190 -26.49 10.76 12.63
CA ARG A 190 -26.75 12.16 13.01
C ARG A 190 -26.49 13.10 11.85
N LEU A 191 -25.33 12.98 11.20
CA LEU A 191 -24.93 13.80 10.07
C LEU A 191 -25.83 13.60 8.85
N GLN A 192 -26.29 12.37 8.60
CA GLN A 192 -27.24 12.09 7.52
C GLN A 192 -28.59 12.80 7.74
N ARG A 193 -29.12 12.80 8.97
CA ARG A 193 -30.35 13.55 9.31
C ARG A 193 -30.16 15.05 9.11
N GLU A 194 -29.03 15.58 9.56
CA GLU A 194 -28.72 17.00 9.42
C GLU A 194 -28.54 17.40 7.96
N ASN A 195 -27.83 16.61 7.16
CA ASN A 195 -27.70 16.81 5.72
C ASN A 195 -29.05 16.76 5.01
N GLY A 196 -29.93 15.82 5.37
CA GLY A 196 -31.29 15.76 4.81
C GLY A 196 -32.09 17.05 5.11
N ARG A 197 -32.00 17.56 6.34
CA ARG A 197 -32.65 18.83 6.73
C ARG A 197 -32.08 20.01 5.94
N LEU A 198 -30.75 20.10 5.82
CA LEU A 198 -30.09 21.18 5.09
C LEU A 198 -30.36 21.11 3.58
N ALA A 199 -30.40 19.91 3.01
CA ALA A 199 -30.77 19.69 1.61
C ALA A 199 -32.18 20.20 1.33
N HIS A 200 -33.15 19.87 2.20
CA HIS A 200 -34.51 20.36 2.06
C HIS A 200 -34.62 21.89 2.19
N GLN A 201 -33.87 22.50 3.11
CA GLN A 201 -33.80 23.97 3.20
C GLN A 201 -33.18 24.60 1.96
N ASN A 202 -32.08 24.04 1.44
CA ASN A 202 -31.45 24.52 0.21
C ASN A 202 -32.39 24.39 -0.99
N GLU A 203 -33.17 23.33 -1.08
CA GLU A 203 -34.18 23.13 -2.12
C GLU A 203 -35.27 24.21 -2.07
N LEU A 204 -35.79 24.50 -0.87
CA LEU A 204 -36.75 25.59 -0.66
C LEU A 204 -36.18 26.98 -0.99
N LEU A 205 -34.90 27.20 -0.71
CA LEU A 205 -34.23 28.45 -1.03
C LEU A 205 -33.95 28.58 -2.53
N GLN A 206 -33.60 27.48 -3.21
CA GLN A 206 -33.44 27.45 -4.67
C GLN A 206 -34.76 27.70 -5.39
N GLN A 207 -35.87 27.15 -4.90
CA GLN A 207 -37.21 27.46 -5.43
C GLN A 207 -37.61 28.93 -5.24
N GLN A 208 -37.04 29.61 -4.24
CA GLN A 208 -37.26 31.05 -4.01
C GLN A 208 -36.29 31.96 -4.77
N GLN A 209 -35.24 31.41 -5.38
CA GLN A 209 -34.37 32.19 -6.27
C GLN A 209 -35.01 32.26 -7.67
N PRO A 210 -35.20 33.45 -8.25
CA PRO A 210 -35.57 33.55 -9.66
C PRO A 210 -34.46 32.93 -10.53
N PRO A 211 -34.78 32.38 -11.72
CA PRO A 211 -33.77 31.80 -12.60
C PRO A 211 -32.68 32.84 -12.90
N PRO A 212 -31.41 32.43 -13.08
CA PRO A 212 -30.36 33.37 -13.43
C PRO A 212 -30.80 34.09 -14.71
N GLU A 213 -30.94 35.41 -14.63
CA GLU A 213 -31.29 36.25 -15.78
C GLU A 213 -30.33 35.89 -16.90
N ALA A 214 -30.86 35.25 -17.95
CA ALA A 214 -30.15 35.09 -19.19
C ALA A 214 -29.83 36.51 -19.64
N ASN A 215 -28.55 36.87 -19.51
CA ASN A 215 -28.01 38.13 -19.98
C ASN A 215 -28.27 38.18 -21.50
N VAL A 216 -29.38 38.82 -21.87
CA VAL A 216 -29.67 39.21 -23.24
C VAL A 216 -28.62 40.27 -23.56
N MET A 217 -27.55 39.86 -24.24
CA MET A 217 -26.63 40.78 -24.88
C MET A 217 -27.41 41.52 -25.97
N GLU A 218 -27.61 42.81 -25.75
CA GLU A 218 -27.87 43.80 -26.80
C GLU A 218 -26.54 44.32 -27.36
#